data_AF-A0A6V7LGM7-F1
#
_entry.id   AF-A0A6V7LGM7-F1
#
_cell.length_a   1.000
_cell.length_b   1.000
_cell.length_c   1.000
_cell.angle_alpha   90.00
_cell.angle_beta   90.00
_cell.angle_gamma   90.00
#
_symmetry.space_group_name_H-M   'P 1'
#
loop_
_entity.id
_entity.type
_entity.pdbx_description
1 polymer ?
#
loop_
_entity_poly.entity_id
_entity_poly.type
_entity_poly.pdbx_seq_one_letter_code
_entity_poly.pdbx_strand_id
1 'polypeptide(L)'
;VPYFTHHMITVVNNCLQYVELGQQMKQLYWVPNVSGDAAIKFENLLSHYQQLRNEAAAILLEESFLDLEPQFNDLLTPKWLNSPIPVETICVTLDDYFQDYNHLRTKNFEYIITEAQNLIAKRYIAAMLQRKISLKTYDECLTCTSKVMTEADKLKNFFIKIAPKVGNFDSPFEIIKRLAEVLRCEDAEILSLDLHSLVEKYPDMTEDHLVRLLSLRGDIPRSEAKEKVSYILEAQRNRRTSQTVTNSIFKHIVLQDSFLSWKP
;
A
#
# COMPACT_ATOMS: atom_id res chain seq x y z
N VAL A 1 -0.32 15.45 22.16
CA VAL A 1 0.51 16.65 22.40
C VAL A 1 -0.23 17.84 21.81
N PRO A 2 -0.41 18.98 22.53
CA PRO A 2 -1.12 20.12 21.96
C PRO A 2 -0.44 20.58 20.66
N TYR A 3 -1.24 20.89 19.64
CA TYR A 3 -0.77 21.39 18.32
C TYR A 3 0.14 20.45 17.51
N PHE A 4 0.17 19.15 17.81
CA PHE A 4 0.98 18.18 17.08
C PHE A 4 0.82 18.27 15.55
N THR A 5 -0.41 18.17 15.05
CA THR A 5 -0.75 18.25 13.62
C THR A 5 -0.22 19.54 12.98
N HIS A 6 -0.38 20.68 13.65
CA HIS A 6 0.07 21.99 13.15
C HIS A 6 1.60 22.06 13.04
N HIS A 7 2.31 21.53 14.02
CA HIS A 7 3.77 21.46 14.00
C HIS A 7 4.27 20.54 12.88
N MET A 8 3.66 19.37 12.71
CA MET A 8 4.03 18.43 11.65
C MET A 8 3.79 19.02 10.26
N ILE A 9 2.63 19.65 10.02
CA ILE A 9 2.33 20.35 8.76
C ILE A 9 3.37 21.45 8.48
N THR A 10 3.77 22.20 9.51
CA THR A 10 4.80 23.25 9.38
C THR A 10 6.14 22.67 8.94
N VAL A 11 6.59 21.57 9.56
CA VAL A 11 7.83 20.89 9.19
C VAL A 11 7.77 20.38 7.74
N VAL A 12 6.69 19.70 7.37
CA VAL A 12 6.49 19.16 6.01
C VAL A 12 6.50 20.28 4.95
N ASN A 13 5.81 21.38 5.21
CA ASN A 13 5.78 22.54 4.31
C ASN A 13 7.14 23.24 4.19
N ASN A 14 7.84 23.45 5.31
CA ASN A 14 9.14 24.12 5.31
C ASN A 14 10.21 23.28 4.61
N CYS A 15 10.21 21.96 4.79
CA CYS A 15 11.15 21.08 4.08
C CYS A 15 10.98 21.17 2.57
N LEU A 16 9.74 21.14 2.06
CA LEU A 16 9.47 21.36 0.64
C LEU A 16 9.96 22.75 0.18
N GLN A 17 9.69 23.79 0.97
CA GLN A 17 10.13 25.15 0.64
C GLN A 17 11.66 25.27 0.56
N TYR A 18 12.40 24.66 1.47
CA TYR A 18 13.87 24.66 1.43
C TYR A 18 14.41 23.95 0.20
N VAL A 19 13.79 22.84 -0.23
CA VAL A 19 14.17 22.16 -1.48
C VAL A 19 13.93 23.08 -2.68
N GLU A 20 12.75 23.70 -2.78
CA GLU A 20 12.40 24.59 -3.90
C GLU A 20 13.30 25.84 -3.96
N LEU A 21 13.57 26.48 -2.82
CA LEU A 21 14.47 27.63 -2.75
C LEU A 21 15.92 27.24 -3.07
N GLY A 22 16.38 26.07 -2.59
CA GLY A 22 17.70 25.56 -2.91
C GLY A 22 17.88 25.30 -4.41
N GLN A 23 16.89 24.70 -5.06
CA GLN A 23 16.91 24.51 -6.51
C GLN A 23 16.94 25.84 -7.28
N GLN A 24 16.14 26.84 -6.87
CA GLN A 24 16.16 28.18 -7.47
C GLN A 24 17.52 28.86 -7.28
N MET A 25 18.11 28.77 -6.08
CA MET A 25 19.44 29.31 -5.79
C MET A 25 20.49 28.69 -6.71
N LYS A 26 20.45 27.38 -6.92
CA LYS A 26 21.35 26.68 -7.85
C LYS A 26 21.13 27.15 -9.29
N GLN A 27 19.89 27.32 -9.73
CA GLN A 27 19.62 27.78 -11.11
C GLN A 27 20.13 29.21 -11.37
N LEU A 28 20.00 30.11 -10.38
CA LEU A 28 20.32 31.53 -10.55
C LEU A 28 21.80 31.86 -10.31
N TYR A 29 22.45 31.15 -9.38
CA TYR A 29 23.76 31.57 -8.84
C TYR A 29 24.86 30.51 -8.95
N TRP A 30 24.58 29.32 -9.48
CA TRP A 30 25.59 28.28 -9.59
C TRP A 30 26.66 28.62 -10.65
N VAL A 31 27.91 28.74 -10.21
CA VAL A 31 29.03 29.02 -11.10
C VAL A 31 29.60 27.69 -11.63
N PRO A 32 29.79 27.52 -12.95
CA PRO A 32 30.26 26.26 -13.54
C PRO A 32 31.63 25.78 -13.06
N ASN A 33 32.48 26.68 -12.53
CA ASN A 33 33.84 26.38 -12.06
C ASN A 33 33.91 25.97 -10.58
N VAL A 34 32.78 25.74 -9.93
CA VAL A 34 32.72 25.24 -8.55
C VAL A 34 33.18 23.78 -8.51
N SER A 35 34.04 23.43 -7.55
CA SER A 35 34.51 22.06 -7.32
C SER A 35 33.34 21.08 -7.27
N GLY A 36 33.48 19.91 -7.92
CA GLY A 36 32.46 18.86 -7.94
C GLY A 36 32.02 18.41 -6.54
N ASP A 37 32.89 18.55 -5.53
CA ASP A 37 32.57 18.27 -4.13
C ASP A 37 31.45 19.17 -3.56
N ALA A 38 31.44 20.46 -3.91
CA ALA A 38 30.40 21.38 -3.45
C ALA A 38 29.04 21.10 -4.12
N ALA A 39 29.04 20.68 -5.39
CA ALA A 39 27.82 20.25 -6.08
C ALA A 39 27.20 19.02 -5.39
N ILE A 40 28.02 18.01 -5.09
CA ILE A 40 27.58 16.79 -4.41
C ILE A 40 27.02 17.11 -3.02
N LYS A 41 27.73 17.93 -2.23
CA LYS A 41 27.27 18.35 -0.89
C LYS A 41 25.94 19.10 -0.95
N PHE A 42 25.74 19.96 -1.96
CA PHE A 42 24.50 20.69 -2.14
C PHE A 42 23.33 19.76 -2.49
N GLU A 43 23.52 18.82 -3.42
CA GLU A 43 22.50 17.82 -3.75
C GLU A 43 22.16 16.95 -2.54
N ASN A 44 23.16 16.55 -1.76
CA ASN A 44 22.94 15.81 -0.52
C ASN A 44 22.11 16.62 0.47
N LEU A 45 22.36 17.93 0.64
CA LEU A 45 21.55 18.79 1.51
C LEU A 45 20.07 18.81 1.09
N LEU A 46 19.79 18.96 -0.21
CA LEU A 46 18.40 18.94 -0.71
C LEU A 46 17.76 17.57 -0.51
N SER A 47 18.52 16.48 -0.72
CA SER A 47 18.07 15.12 -0.45
C SER A 47 17.69 14.91 1.02
N HIS A 48 18.47 15.44 1.97
CA HIS A 48 18.14 15.34 3.40
C HIS A 48 16.85 16.09 3.76
N TYR A 49 16.61 17.30 3.23
CA TYR A 49 15.33 17.98 3.44
C TYR A 49 14.16 17.22 2.82
N GLN A 50 14.39 16.61 1.66
CA GLN A 50 13.41 15.76 0.99
C GLN A 50 13.10 14.49 1.81
N GLN A 51 14.08 13.87 2.45
CA GLN A 51 13.90 12.74 3.37
C GLN A 51 13.15 13.16 4.63
N LEU A 52 13.59 14.24 5.28
CA LEU A 52 12.93 14.79 6.48
C LEU A 52 11.47 15.14 6.22
N ARG A 53 11.16 15.69 5.04
CA ARG A 53 9.78 15.94 4.61
C ARG A 53 8.95 14.65 4.61
N ASN A 54 9.48 13.59 4.00
CA ASN A 54 8.76 12.32 3.85
C ASN A 54 8.58 11.64 5.21
N GLU A 55 9.61 11.66 6.07
CA GLU A 55 9.52 11.15 7.44
C GLU A 55 8.48 11.90 8.27
N ALA A 56 8.48 13.24 8.20
CA ALA A 56 7.50 14.06 8.90
C ALA A 56 6.06 13.82 8.38
N ALA A 57 5.90 13.64 7.07
CA ALA A 57 4.61 13.28 6.48
C ALA A 57 4.14 11.88 6.92
N ALA A 58 5.06 10.92 7.04
CA ALA A 58 4.74 9.58 7.54
C ALA A 58 4.30 9.61 9.02
N ILE A 59 4.99 10.38 9.87
CA ILE A 59 4.62 10.58 11.28
C ILE A 59 3.26 11.28 11.42
N LEU A 60 2.97 12.26 10.54
CA LEU A 60 1.67 12.91 10.50
C LEU A 60 0.55 11.91 10.16
N LEU A 61 0.77 11.04 9.17
CA LEU A 61 -0.18 9.97 8.85
C LEU A 61 -0.30 8.92 9.96
N GLU A 62 0.79 8.59 10.64
CA GLU A 62 0.84 7.56 11.68
C GLU A 62 -0.21 7.81 12.78
N GLU A 63 -0.40 9.07 13.21
CA GLU A 63 -1.44 9.45 14.16
C GLU A 63 -2.83 8.93 13.75
N SER A 64 -3.26 9.23 12.52
CA SER A 64 -4.55 8.76 12.00
C SER A 64 -4.64 7.23 11.86
N PHE A 65 -3.53 6.56 11.58
CA PHE A 65 -3.53 5.10 11.40
C PHE A 65 -3.49 4.34 12.72
N LEU A 66 -2.98 4.94 13.79
CA LEU A 66 -3.05 4.37 15.14
C LEU A 66 -4.51 4.29 15.62
N ASP A 67 -5.31 5.33 15.34
CA ASP A 67 -6.75 5.33 15.67
C ASP A 67 -7.55 4.31 14.83
N LEU A 68 -7.05 3.97 13.64
CA LEU A 68 -7.66 3.03 12.70
C LEU A 68 -7.19 1.58 12.88
N GLU A 69 -6.27 1.34 13.80
CA GLU A 69 -5.71 0.01 14.08
C GLU A 69 -6.80 -1.03 14.39
N PRO A 70 -7.86 -0.75 15.18
CA PRO A 70 -8.95 -1.70 15.40
C PRO A 70 -9.66 -2.11 14.11
N GLN A 71 -9.87 -1.18 13.17
CA GLN A 71 -10.56 -1.42 11.92
C GLN A 71 -9.74 -2.33 11.01
N PHE A 72 -8.42 -2.11 10.92
CA PHE A 72 -7.52 -2.99 10.17
C PHE A 72 -7.44 -4.39 10.80
N ASN A 73 -7.50 -4.49 12.12
CA ASN A 73 -7.49 -5.79 12.80
C ASN A 73 -8.80 -6.57 12.60
N ASP A 74 -9.92 -5.87 12.49
CA ASP A 74 -11.23 -6.46 12.17
C ASP A 74 -11.33 -6.94 10.71
N LEU A 75 -10.54 -6.41 9.78
CA LEU A 75 -10.56 -6.85 8.37
C LEU A 75 -10.32 -8.36 8.23
N LEU A 76 -11.07 -8.97 7.30
CA LEU A 76 -10.96 -10.39 6.95
C LEU A 76 -11.18 -11.33 8.14
N THR A 77 -11.95 -10.90 9.14
CA THR A 77 -12.48 -11.74 10.23
C THR A 77 -13.90 -12.25 9.92
N PRO A 78 -14.42 -13.26 10.63
CA PRO A 78 -15.82 -13.69 10.47
C PRO A 78 -16.83 -12.56 10.75
N LYS A 79 -16.50 -11.65 11.67
CA LYS A 79 -17.32 -10.46 11.98
C LYS A 79 -17.34 -9.49 10.80
N TRP A 80 -16.19 -9.23 10.18
CA TRP A 80 -16.09 -8.35 9.02
C TRP A 80 -16.96 -8.83 7.85
N LEU A 81 -17.02 -10.14 7.58
CA LEU A 81 -17.79 -10.68 6.44
C LEU A 81 -19.25 -10.20 6.42
N ASN A 82 -19.84 -9.99 7.60
CA ASN A 82 -21.22 -9.58 7.79
C ASN A 82 -21.39 -8.08 8.11
N SER A 83 -20.32 -7.27 8.03
CA SER A 83 -20.32 -5.87 8.48
C SER A 83 -19.56 -4.95 7.53
N PRO A 84 -20.15 -3.82 7.09
CA PRO A 84 -19.44 -2.82 6.29
C PRO A 84 -18.60 -1.85 7.16
N ILE A 85 -18.75 -1.93 8.48
CA ILE A 85 -18.27 -0.93 9.44
C ILE A 85 -16.76 -0.66 9.35
N PRO A 86 -15.85 -1.65 9.22
CA PRO A 86 -14.42 -1.38 9.25
C PRO A 86 -13.96 -0.39 8.17
N VAL A 87 -14.34 -0.62 6.91
CA VAL A 87 -13.96 0.26 5.79
C VAL A 87 -14.69 1.60 5.83
N GLU A 88 -15.94 1.62 6.27
CA GLU A 88 -16.69 2.88 6.42
C GLU A 88 -16.06 3.77 7.50
N THR A 89 -15.65 3.18 8.62
CA THR A 89 -14.98 3.90 9.70
C THR A 89 -13.61 4.41 9.26
N ILE A 90 -12.85 3.61 8.48
CA ILE A 90 -11.60 4.06 7.86
C ILE A 90 -11.83 5.31 7.02
N CYS A 91 -12.82 5.31 6.13
CA CYS A 91 -13.12 6.46 5.28
C CYS A 91 -13.53 7.70 6.08
N VAL A 92 -14.43 7.55 7.06
CA VAL A 92 -14.92 8.70 7.87
C VAL A 92 -13.79 9.30 8.70
N THR A 93 -13.03 8.47 9.41
CA THR A 93 -11.93 8.95 10.26
C THR A 93 -10.87 9.66 9.43
N LEU A 94 -10.48 9.10 8.27
CA LEU A 94 -9.52 9.76 7.39
C LEU A 94 -10.07 11.05 6.77
N ASP A 95 -11.37 11.14 6.47
CA ASP A 95 -11.97 12.40 6.01
C ASP A 95 -11.76 13.50 7.06
N ASP A 96 -12.09 13.21 8.33
CA ASP A 96 -11.91 14.14 9.45
C ASP A 96 -10.44 14.60 9.58
N TYR A 97 -9.49 13.65 9.59
CA TYR A 97 -8.06 13.98 9.63
C TYR A 97 -7.61 14.81 8.42
N PHE A 98 -8.10 14.50 7.21
CA PHE A 98 -7.72 15.25 6.01
C PHE A 98 -8.31 16.66 5.98
N GLN A 99 -9.43 16.92 6.66
CA GLN A 99 -9.92 18.29 6.86
C GLN A 99 -8.95 19.11 7.72
N ASP A 100 -8.32 18.51 8.72
CA ASP A 100 -7.30 19.17 9.55
C ASP A 100 -5.97 19.39 8.80
N TYR A 101 -5.76 18.69 7.68
CA TYR A 101 -4.57 18.82 6.82
C TYR A 101 -4.69 19.96 5.80
N ASN A 102 -5.72 20.78 5.88
CA ASN A 102 -6.02 21.87 4.93
C ASN A 102 -4.89 22.92 4.78
N HIS A 103 -3.95 22.98 5.73
CA HIS A 103 -2.80 23.89 5.70
C HIS A 103 -1.56 23.31 4.98
N LEU A 104 -1.59 22.06 4.52
CA LEU A 104 -0.53 21.53 3.68
C LEU A 104 -0.48 22.22 2.32
N ARG A 105 0.72 22.44 1.82
CA ARG A 105 0.92 22.81 0.41
C ARG A 105 0.39 21.68 -0.48
N THR A 106 -0.15 22.03 -1.64
CA THR A 106 -0.78 21.07 -2.56
C THR A 106 0.09 19.85 -2.87
N LYS A 107 1.38 20.03 -3.21
CA LYS A 107 2.30 18.91 -3.47
C LYS A 107 2.48 17.98 -2.27
N ASN A 108 2.46 18.53 -1.05
CA ASN A 108 2.59 17.73 0.17
C ASN A 108 1.27 17.00 0.50
N PHE A 109 0.13 17.65 0.28
CA PHE A 109 -1.17 16.99 0.42
C PHE A 109 -1.31 15.83 -0.57
N GLU A 110 -0.98 16.03 -1.85
CA GLU A 110 -0.99 14.97 -2.87
C GLU A 110 -0.04 13.80 -2.52
N TYR A 111 1.14 14.11 -1.97
CA TYR A 111 2.07 13.11 -1.44
C TYR A 111 1.45 12.29 -0.31
N ILE A 112 0.87 12.96 0.70
CA ILE A 112 0.21 12.31 1.84
C ILE A 112 -0.95 11.42 1.37
N ILE A 113 -1.75 11.88 0.42
CA ILE A 113 -2.85 11.09 -0.13
C ILE A 113 -2.35 9.83 -0.84
N THR A 114 -1.22 9.93 -1.55
CA THR A 114 -0.60 8.76 -2.20
C THR A 114 -0.08 7.77 -1.15
N GLU A 115 0.59 8.25 -0.11
CA GLU A 115 1.09 7.41 0.98
C GLU A 115 -0.05 6.75 1.78
N ALA A 116 -1.14 7.47 2.05
CA ALA A 116 -2.30 6.93 2.74
C ALA A 116 -2.95 5.78 1.94
N GLN A 117 -3.12 5.96 0.61
CA GLN A 117 -3.62 4.90 -0.27
C GLN A 117 -2.72 3.66 -0.22
N ASN A 118 -1.40 3.85 -0.32
CA ASN A 118 -0.43 2.76 -0.24
C ASN A 118 -0.48 2.04 1.11
N LEU A 119 -0.58 2.78 2.21
CA LEU A 119 -0.62 2.21 3.55
C LEU A 119 -1.90 1.41 3.80
N ILE A 120 -3.07 1.92 3.39
CA ILE A 120 -4.34 1.17 3.47
C ILE A 120 -4.24 -0.11 2.64
N ALA A 121 -3.74 -0.03 1.40
CA ALA A 121 -3.61 -1.21 0.57
C ALA A 121 -2.67 -2.25 1.18
N LYS A 122 -1.52 -1.83 1.73
CA LYS A 122 -0.61 -2.74 2.45
C LYS A 122 -1.31 -3.40 3.64
N ARG A 123 -2.04 -2.64 4.47
CA ARG A 123 -2.74 -3.14 5.66
C ARG A 123 -3.88 -4.10 5.28
N TYR A 124 -4.63 -3.78 4.24
CA TYR A 124 -5.71 -4.63 3.73
C TYR A 124 -5.16 -5.96 3.19
N ILE A 125 -4.11 -5.92 2.37
CA ILE A 125 -3.48 -7.13 1.84
C ILE A 125 -2.88 -7.95 2.98
N ALA A 126 -2.21 -7.31 3.95
CA ALA A 126 -1.69 -8.01 5.13
C ALA A 126 -2.80 -8.73 5.89
N ALA A 127 -3.95 -8.08 6.14
CA ALA A 127 -5.11 -8.71 6.77
C ALA A 127 -5.63 -9.92 5.96
N MET A 128 -5.64 -9.80 4.62
CA MET A 128 -5.96 -10.92 3.73
C MET A 128 -5.02 -12.11 3.91
N LEU A 129 -3.72 -11.88 4.05
CA LEU A 129 -2.70 -12.92 4.17
C LEU A 129 -2.52 -13.45 5.61
N GLN A 130 -3.16 -12.84 6.60
CA GLN A 130 -3.08 -13.24 8.02
C GLN A 130 -3.94 -14.48 8.36
N ARG A 131 -4.73 -15.02 7.42
CA ARG A 131 -5.52 -16.27 7.59
C ARG A 131 -6.50 -16.24 8.76
N LYS A 132 -7.20 -15.12 8.94
CA LYS A 132 -8.21 -14.92 9.99
C LYS A 132 -9.55 -15.62 9.72
N ILE A 133 -9.78 -16.05 8.47
CA ILE A 133 -10.97 -16.79 8.01
C ILE A 133 -10.57 -17.97 7.12
N SER A 134 -11.48 -18.95 7.01
CA SER A 134 -11.39 -20.05 6.05
C SER A 134 -12.75 -20.22 5.39
N LEU A 135 -12.80 -19.98 4.07
CA LEU A 135 -14.00 -19.98 3.24
C LEU A 135 -14.19 -21.40 2.70
N LYS A 136 -15.03 -22.19 3.35
CA LYS A 136 -15.15 -23.64 3.10
C LYS A 136 -16.01 -23.96 1.89
N THR A 137 -16.90 -23.04 1.52
CA THR A 137 -17.80 -23.21 0.39
C THR A 137 -17.50 -22.19 -0.71
N TYR A 138 -17.85 -22.54 -1.94
CA TYR A 138 -17.72 -21.61 -3.05
C TYR A 138 -18.57 -20.35 -2.87
N ASP A 139 -19.76 -20.47 -2.28
CA ASP A 139 -20.64 -19.34 -2.00
C ASP A 139 -20.01 -18.35 -0.98
N GLU A 140 -19.31 -18.87 0.05
CA GLU A 140 -18.51 -18.05 0.96
C GLU A 140 -17.36 -17.34 0.23
N CYS A 141 -16.67 -18.04 -0.69
CA CYS A 141 -15.62 -17.45 -1.53
C CYS A 141 -16.16 -16.33 -2.43
N LEU A 142 -17.32 -16.53 -3.06
CA LEU A 142 -17.99 -15.51 -3.86
C LEU A 142 -18.40 -14.30 -3.03
N THR A 143 -19.02 -14.53 -1.87
CA THR A 143 -19.45 -13.48 -0.95
C THR A 143 -18.25 -12.66 -0.47
N CYS A 144 -17.17 -13.33 -0.05
CA CYS A 144 -15.93 -12.65 0.36
C CYS A 144 -15.33 -11.85 -0.80
N THR A 145 -15.22 -12.44 -1.98
CA THR A 145 -14.69 -11.77 -3.18
C THR A 145 -15.50 -10.52 -3.50
N SER A 146 -16.82 -10.64 -3.60
CA SER A 146 -17.73 -9.52 -3.91
C SER A 146 -17.58 -8.37 -2.91
N LYS A 147 -17.47 -8.70 -1.62
CA LYS A 147 -17.25 -7.72 -0.57
C LYS A 147 -15.89 -7.03 -0.70
N VAL A 148 -14.80 -7.78 -0.92
CA VAL A 148 -13.46 -7.20 -1.13
C VAL A 148 -13.44 -6.26 -2.34
N MET A 149 -14.08 -6.65 -3.44
CA MET A 149 -14.19 -5.82 -4.65
C MET A 149 -14.91 -4.51 -4.35
N THR A 150 -16.06 -4.59 -3.66
CA THR A 150 -16.86 -3.43 -3.27
C THR A 150 -16.11 -2.48 -2.33
N GLU A 151 -15.38 -3.03 -1.36
CA GLU A 151 -14.58 -2.24 -0.42
C GLU A 151 -13.39 -1.57 -1.11
N ALA A 152 -12.71 -2.26 -2.03
CA ALA A 152 -11.64 -1.67 -2.85
C ALA A 152 -12.15 -0.51 -3.71
N ASP A 153 -13.34 -0.65 -4.32
CA ASP A 153 -13.99 0.44 -5.06
C ASP A 153 -14.39 1.61 -4.15
N LYS A 154 -14.92 1.33 -2.95
CA LYS A 154 -15.28 2.37 -1.98
C LYS A 154 -14.04 3.18 -1.56
N LEU A 155 -12.93 2.52 -1.24
CA LEU A 155 -11.67 3.16 -0.90
C LEU A 155 -11.13 4.01 -2.07
N LYS A 156 -11.13 3.45 -3.28
CA LYS A 156 -10.72 4.19 -4.49
C LYS A 156 -11.56 5.45 -4.69
N ASN A 157 -12.89 5.34 -4.62
CA ASN A 157 -13.80 6.46 -4.82
C ASN A 157 -13.68 7.52 -3.72
N PHE A 158 -13.41 7.11 -2.48
CA PHE A 158 -13.10 8.04 -1.38
C PHE A 158 -11.91 8.93 -1.72
N PHE A 159 -10.77 8.37 -2.14
CA PHE A 159 -9.60 9.18 -2.48
C PHE A 159 -9.77 10.04 -3.73
N ILE A 160 -10.52 9.58 -4.73
CA ILE A 160 -10.89 10.42 -5.89
C ILE A 160 -11.65 11.67 -5.43
N LYS A 161 -12.57 11.52 -4.47
CA LYS A 161 -13.35 12.64 -3.92
C LYS A 161 -12.46 13.62 -3.12
N ILE A 162 -11.57 13.10 -2.28
CA ILE A 162 -10.70 13.91 -1.41
C ILE A 162 -9.63 14.66 -2.22
N ALA A 163 -9.00 14.01 -3.19
CA ALA A 163 -7.92 14.60 -3.97
C ALA A 163 -8.06 14.28 -5.47
N PRO A 164 -8.98 14.96 -6.19
CA PRO A 164 -9.26 14.69 -7.60
C PRO A 164 -8.06 14.88 -8.55
N LYS A 165 -7.04 15.62 -8.10
CA LYS A 165 -5.81 15.91 -8.86
C LYS A 165 -4.76 14.80 -8.73
N VAL A 166 -4.86 13.94 -7.71
CA VAL A 166 -3.99 12.77 -7.57
C VAL A 166 -4.44 11.75 -8.60
N GLY A 167 -3.56 11.43 -9.55
CA GLY A 167 -3.87 10.48 -10.62
C GLY A 167 -4.31 9.12 -10.07
N ASN A 168 -5.30 8.50 -10.73
CA ASN A 168 -5.93 7.25 -10.30
C ASN A 168 -5.59 6.04 -11.20
N PHE A 169 -4.66 6.22 -12.15
CA PHE A 169 -4.34 5.20 -13.14
C PHE A 169 -3.67 3.96 -12.52
N ASP A 170 -2.86 4.15 -11.47
CA ASP A 170 -2.13 3.10 -10.77
C ASP A 170 -2.57 2.95 -9.31
N SER A 171 -3.89 2.92 -9.08
CA SER A 171 -4.43 2.79 -7.73
C SER A 171 -4.00 1.46 -7.08
N PRO A 172 -3.43 1.47 -5.86
CA PRO A 172 -2.98 0.26 -5.18
C PRO A 172 -4.15 -0.67 -4.78
N PHE A 173 -5.39 -0.16 -4.77
CA PHE A 173 -6.60 -0.96 -4.52
C PHE A 173 -6.91 -1.95 -5.65
N GLU A 174 -6.39 -1.74 -6.87
CA GLU A 174 -6.50 -2.72 -7.94
C GLU A 174 -5.74 -4.00 -7.63
N ILE A 175 -4.68 -3.93 -6.82
CA ILE A 175 -3.94 -5.12 -6.35
C ILE A 175 -4.85 -5.96 -5.44
N ILE A 176 -5.60 -5.33 -4.53
CA ILE A 176 -6.56 -6.01 -3.65
C ILE A 176 -7.59 -6.78 -4.48
N LYS A 177 -8.14 -6.14 -5.51
CA LYS A 177 -9.10 -6.77 -6.43
C LYS A 177 -8.50 -7.98 -7.15
N ARG A 178 -7.28 -7.86 -7.68
CA ARG A 178 -6.59 -8.98 -8.33
C ARG A 178 -6.35 -10.15 -7.39
N LEU A 179 -6.03 -9.90 -6.12
CA LEU A 179 -5.90 -10.98 -5.16
C LEU A 179 -7.25 -11.62 -4.82
N ALA A 180 -8.33 -10.85 -4.77
CA ALA A 180 -9.68 -11.37 -4.56
C ALA A 180 -10.14 -12.26 -5.73
N GLU A 181 -9.76 -11.95 -6.97
CA GLU A 181 -10.08 -12.77 -8.14
C GLU A 181 -9.57 -14.22 -8.01
N VAL A 182 -8.42 -14.44 -7.38
CA VAL A 182 -7.88 -15.79 -7.11
C VAL A 182 -8.81 -16.63 -6.24
N LEU A 183 -9.60 -15.99 -5.38
CA LEU A 183 -10.57 -16.66 -4.51
C LEU A 183 -11.84 -17.10 -5.27
N ARG A 184 -12.13 -16.48 -6.41
CA ARG A 184 -13.36 -16.72 -7.19
C ARG A 184 -13.30 -17.95 -8.08
N CYS A 185 -12.14 -18.55 -8.32
CA CYS A 185 -11.99 -19.55 -9.38
C CYS A 185 -12.36 -20.96 -8.91
N GLU A 186 -13.47 -21.54 -9.40
CA GLU A 186 -13.83 -22.94 -9.11
C GLU A 186 -12.90 -23.94 -9.81
N ASP A 187 -12.50 -23.63 -11.03
CA ASP A 187 -11.70 -24.51 -11.87
C ASP A 187 -10.22 -24.44 -11.48
N ALA A 188 -9.62 -25.60 -11.24
CA ALA A 188 -8.22 -25.73 -10.82
C ALA A 188 -7.22 -25.29 -11.90
N GLU A 189 -7.56 -25.45 -13.19
CA GLU A 189 -6.75 -24.98 -14.31
C GLU A 189 -6.82 -23.46 -14.42
N ILE A 190 -8.03 -22.88 -14.30
CA ILE A 190 -8.22 -21.41 -14.31
C ILE A 190 -7.47 -20.77 -13.14
N LEU A 191 -7.57 -21.35 -11.94
CA LEU A 191 -6.79 -20.90 -10.77
C LEU A 191 -5.28 -20.91 -11.04
N SER A 192 -4.77 -21.94 -11.72
CA SER A 192 -3.35 -22.03 -12.05
C SER A 192 -2.94 -20.93 -13.03
N LEU A 193 -3.79 -20.60 -14.01
CA LEU A 193 -3.57 -19.49 -14.94
C LEU A 193 -3.58 -18.13 -14.22
N ASP A 194 -4.52 -17.90 -13.31
CA ASP A 194 -4.60 -16.65 -12.54
C ASP A 194 -3.40 -16.47 -11.62
N LEU A 195 -2.95 -17.55 -10.97
CA LEU A 195 -1.71 -17.53 -10.19
C LEU A 195 -0.49 -17.23 -11.08
N HIS A 196 -0.38 -17.83 -12.27
CA HIS A 196 0.68 -17.48 -13.21
C HIS A 196 0.66 -16.00 -13.58
N SER A 197 -0.51 -15.45 -13.93
CA SER A 197 -0.67 -14.03 -14.27
C SER A 197 -0.33 -13.11 -13.10
N LEU A 198 -0.72 -13.50 -11.88
CA LEU A 198 -0.46 -12.76 -10.66
C LEU A 198 1.06 -12.65 -10.39
N VAL A 199 1.78 -13.77 -10.45
CA VAL A 199 3.22 -13.79 -10.19
C VAL A 199 4.02 -13.13 -11.33
N GLU A 200 3.53 -13.19 -12.57
CA GLU A 200 4.09 -12.42 -13.69
C GLU A 200 3.98 -10.91 -13.45
N LYS A 201 2.82 -10.45 -12.99
CA LYS A 201 2.57 -9.03 -12.69
C LYS A 201 3.27 -8.54 -11.43
N TYR A 202 3.38 -9.40 -10.41
CA TYR A 202 3.95 -9.08 -9.09
C TYR A 202 5.11 -10.04 -8.76
N PRO A 203 6.27 -9.84 -9.41
CA PRO A 203 7.39 -10.77 -9.33
C PRO A 203 8.07 -10.87 -7.96
N ASP A 204 7.76 -9.96 -7.04
CA ASP A 204 8.24 -9.89 -5.66
C ASP A 204 7.31 -10.57 -4.64
N MET A 205 6.20 -11.17 -5.09
CA MET A 205 5.40 -12.07 -4.25
C MET A 205 6.20 -13.30 -3.85
N THR A 206 6.16 -13.62 -2.55
CA THR A 206 6.83 -14.81 -2.00
C THR A 206 5.94 -16.05 -2.06
N GLU A 207 6.54 -17.24 -1.96
CA GLU A 207 5.79 -18.49 -1.79
C GLU A 207 4.84 -18.40 -0.59
N ASP A 208 5.28 -17.80 0.53
CA ASP A 208 4.45 -17.63 1.73
C ASP A 208 3.23 -16.75 1.46
N HIS A 209 3.38 -15.64 0.71
CA HIS A 209 2.24 -14.80 0.31
C HIS A 209 1.20 -15.59 -0.49
N LEU A 210 1.64 -16.35 -1.50
CA LEU A 210 0.75 -17.11 -2.37
C LEU A 210 0.06 -18.27 -1.65
N VAL A 211 0.79 -19.01 -0.81
CA VAL A 211 0.22 -20.11 -0.01
C VAL A 211 -0.82 -19.58 0.98
N ARG A 212 -0.57 -18.41 1.59
CA ARG A 212 -1.54 -17.76 2.49
C ARG A 212 -2.79 -17.28 1.76
N LEU A 213 -2.60 -16.70 0.57
CA LEU A 213 -3.72 -16.32 -0.30
C LEU A 213 -4.60 -17.52 -0.61
N LEU A 214 -4.01 -18.64 -1.05
CA LEU A 214 -4.76 -19.86 -1.34
C LEU A 214 -5.44 -20.45 -0.11
N SER A 215 -4.83 -20.34 1.07
CA SER A 215 -5.40 -20.88 2.30
C SER A 215 -6.67 -20.15 2.80
N LEU A 216 -7.00 -19.00 2.22
CA LEU A 216 -8.32 -18.39 2.42
C LEU A 216 -9.42 -19.26 1.83
N ARG A 217 -9.11 -19.98 0.74
CA ARG A 217 -9.97 -21.00 0.17
C ARG A 217 -9.83 -22.28 1.01
N GLY A 218 -10.91 -22.67 1.65
CA GLY A 218 -10.96 -23.85 2.53
C GLY A 218 -11.06 -25.18 1.80
N ASP A 219 -11.17 -25.15 0.47
CA ASP A 219 -11.23 -26.30 -0.43
C ASP A 219 -9.84 -26.85 -0.81
N ILE A 220 -8.78 -26.06 -0.71
CA ILE A 220 -7.41 -26.47 -1.08
C ILE A 220 -6.57 -26.78 0.17
N PRO A 221 -6.14 -28.03 0.36
CA PRO A 221 -5.23 -28.40 1.44
C PRO A 221 -3.90 -27.64 1.33
N ARG A 222 -3.29 -27.31 2.48
CA ARG A 222 -2.03 -26.55 2.52
C ARG A 222 -0.88 -27.22 1.74
N SER A 223 -0.81 -28.56 1.74
CA SER A 223 0.20 -29.31 0.98
C SER A 223 0.03 -29.12 -0.52
N GLU A 224 -1.21 -29.20 -1.01
CA GLU A 224 -1.55 -29.00 -2.42
C GLU A 224 -1.30 -27.54 -2.84
N ALA A 225 -1.69 -26.57 -2.00
CA ALA A 225 -1.40 -25.16 -2.24
C ALA A 225 0.11 -24.90 -2.39
N LYS A 226 0.94 -25.50 -1.53
CA LYS A 226 2.40 -25.39 -1.62
C LYS A 226 2.93 -25.97 -2.93
N GLU A 227 2.53 -27.19 -3.28
CA GLU A 227 2.98 -27.86 -4.50
C GLU A 227 2.63 -27.03 -5.75
N LYS A 228 1.39 -26.55 -5.85
CA LYS A 228 0.95 -25.67 -6.94
C LYS A 228 1.79 -24.39 -7.02
N VAL A 229 2.00 -23.72 -5.88
CA VAL A 229 2.77 -22.47 -5.83
C VAL A 229 4.23 -22.70 -6.20
N SER A 230 4.87 -23.76 -5.69
CA SER A 230 6.26 -24.10 -6.03
C SER A 230 6.41 -24.35 -7.53
N TYR A 231 5.50 -25.12 -8.14
CA TYR A 231 5.49 -25.37 -9.58
C TYR A 231 5.41 -24.06 -10.40
N ILE A 232 4.51 -23.15 -10.00
CA ILE A 232 4.31 -21.86 -10.69
C ILE A 232 5.56 -20.96 -10.58
N LEU A 233 6.17 -20.88 -9.39
CA LEU A 233 7.38 -20.10 -9.16
C LEU A 233 8.58 -20.66 -9.92
N GLU A 234 8.74 -21.98 -9.98
CA GLU A 234 9.77 -22.64 -10.78
C GLU A 234 9.61 -22.37 -12.27
N ALA A 235 8.39 -22.52 -12.79
CA ALA A 235 8.06 -22.22 -14.19
C ALA A 235 8.37 -20.76 -14.55
N GLN A 236 8.09 -19.82 -13.64
CA GLN A 236 8.41 -18.42 -13.85
C GLN A 236 9.92 -18.15 -13.81
N ARG A 237 10.65 -18.76 -12.88
CA ARG A 237 12.11 -18.63 -12.78
C ARG A 237 12.80 -19.06 -14.08
N ASN A 238 12.30 -20.12 -14.71
CA ASN A 238 12.80 -20.61 -16.00
C ASN A 238 12.51 -19.66 -17.17
N ARG A 239 11.49 -18.79 -17.06
CA ARG A 239 11.14 -17.77 -18.07
C ARG A 239 11.85 -16.42 -17.86
N ARG A 240 12.33 -16.11 -16.64
CA ARG A 240 13.00 -14.84 -16.30
C ARG A 240 14.45 -14.81 -16.79
N THR A 241 14.68 -14.68 -18.09
CA THR A 241 16.03 -14.49 -18.66
C THR A 241 16.40 -13.03 -18.98
N SER A 242 15.52 -12.02 -18.84
CA SER A 242 15.90 -10.61 -19.10
C SER A 242 14.96 -9.49 -18.57
N GLN A 243 14.07 -9.75 -17.61
CA GLN A 243 13.13 -8.69 -17.15
C GLN A 243 13.63 -7.97 -15.89
N THR A 244 13.62 -6.64 -15.91
CA THR A 244 13.86 -5.79 -14.74
C THR A 244 12.74 -5.99 -13.73
N VAL A 245 13.06 -6.49 -12.55
CA VAL A 245 12.09 -6.69 -11.46
C VAL A 245 11.63 -5.31 -10.97
N THR A 246 10.40 -4.94 -11.30
CA THR A 246 9.73 -3.80 -10.68
C THR A 246 9.31 -4.21 -9.26
N ASN A 247 9.79 -3.49 -8.24
CA ASN A 247 9.36 -3.71 -6.86
C ASN A 247 7.89 -3.32 -6.74
N SER A 248 7.06 -4.16 -6.13
CA SER A 248 5.66 -3.86 -5.90
C SER A 248 5.37 -3.69 -4.40
N ILE A 249 4.09 -3.65 -4.04
CA ILE A 249 3.64 -3.52 -2.65
C ILE A 249 4.09 -4.71 -1.78
N PHE A 250 4.31 -5.89 -2.39
CA PHE A 250 4.61 -7.14 -1.67
C PHE A 250 5.97 -7.15 -0.98
N LYS A 251 6.97 -6.43 -1.51
CA LYS A 251 8.24 -6.21 -0.81
C LYS A 251 8.07 -5.61 0.60
N HIS A 252 6.99 -4.85 0.83
CA HIS A 252 6.73 -4.17 2.10
C HIS A 252 5.67 -4.88 2.94
N ILE A 253 5.11 -6.00 2.47
CA ILE A 253 4.14 -6.79 3.24
C ILE A 253 4.90 -7.77 4.12
N VAL A 254 5.18 -7.34 5.36
CA VAL A 254 5.82 -8.15 6.39
C VAL A 254 4.74 -8.66 7.35
N LEU A 255 4.43 -9.96 7.27
CA LEU A 255 3.45 -10.60 8.14
C LEU A 255 4.06 -10.81 9.54
N GLN A 256 3.98 -9.79 10.39
CA GLN A 256 4.39 -9.83 11.80
C GLN A 256 3.18 -9.62 12.71
N ASP A 257 3.23 -10.20 13.90
CA ASP A 257 2.17 -10.12 14.91
C ASP A 257 2.12 -8.77 15.66
N SER A 258 3.06 -7.85 15.41
CA SER A 258 3.09 -6.52 16.05
C SER A 258 3.57 -5.40 15.12
N PHE A 259 2.88 -4.26 15.17
CA PHE A 259 2.93 -3.15 14.21
C PHE A 259 4.06 -2.12 14.38
N LEU A 260 4.82 -2.15 15.48
CA LEU A 260 5.86 -1.15 15.79
C LEU A 260 7.11 -1.21 14.87
N SER A 261 7.19 -2.19 13.98
CA SER A 261 8.35 -2.44 13.11
C SER A 261 8.15 -2.01 11.65
N TRP A 262 6.96 -1.56 11.28
CA TRP A 262 6.66 -1.15 9.90
C TRP A 262 7.12 0.30 9.67
N LYS A 263 8.43 0.47 9.42
CA LYS A 263 8.96 1.71 8.85
C LYS A 263 8.98 1.62 7.31
N PRO A 264 8.71 2.74 6.60
CA PRO A 264 8.83 2.80 5.14
C PRO A 264 10.23 2.42 4.65
#